data_AF-A0A8T6N9N2-F1
#
_entry.id   AF-A0A8T6N9N2-F1
#
_cell.length_a   1.000
_cell.length_b   1.000
_cell.length_c   1.000
_cell.angle_alpha   90.00
_cell.angle_beta   90.00
_cell.angle_gamma   90.00
#
_symmetry.space_group_name_H-M   'P 1'
#
loop_
_entity.id
_entity.type
_entity.pdbx_description
1 polymer ?
#
loop_
_entity_poly.entity_id
_entity_poly.type
_entity_poly.pdbx_seq_one_letter_code
_entity_poly.pdbx_strand_id
1 'polypeptide(L)'
;MIHIKLTAQGEPDVVPLTREYRISNKQDEEIFFNMVTSIKEKLEKNLRININECITLYCAFVLSEIQNDKPIDQIPKNVSSMLDPQKVMIGVPDMLRQMSFEVTFDDSTQRKITVNEPIQILDYILKPN
;
A
#
# COMPACT_ATOMS: atom_id res chain seq x y z
N MET A 1 -1.30 -16.62 -11.91
CA MET A 1 -2.13 -16.03 -10.86
C MET A 1 -1.28 -15.54 -9.70
N ILE A 2 -1.37 -14.24 -9.45
CA ILE A 2 -0.90 -13.59 -8.23
C ILE A 2 -2.14 -13.17 -7.44
N HIS A 3 -2.20 -13.52 -6.16
CA HIS A 3 -3.24 -13.06 -5.25
C HIS A 3 -2.61 -12.24 -4.14
N ILE A 4 -2.99 -10.97 -4.02
CA ILE A 4 -2.54 -10.08 -2.95
C ILE A 4 -3.73 -9.82 -2.04
N LYS A 5 -3.64 -10.26 -0.78
CA LYS A 5 -4.56 -9.87 0.28
C LYS A 5 -3.84 -8.90 1.22
N LEU A 6 -4.37 -7.69 1.30
CA LEU A 6 -3.89 -6.66 2.22
C LEU A 6 -4.90 -6.47 3.35
N THR A 7 -4.42 -6.51 4.59
CA THR A 7 -5.18 -6.10 5.76
C THR A 7 -4.47 -4.93 6.43
N ALA A 8 -5.15 -3.79 6.54
CA ALA A 8 -4.67 -2.59 7.21
C ALA A 8 -5.43 -2.37 8.51
N GLN A 9 -4.69 -2.11 9.58
CA GLN A 9 -5.19 -1.75 10.90
C GLN A 9 -4.77 -0.32 11.22
N GLY A 10 -5.75 0.52 11.57
CA GLY A 10 -5.51 1.85 12.13
C GLY A 10 -5.53 1.80 13.65
N GLU A 11 -6.41 2.58 14.27
CA GLU A 11 -6.66 2.52 15.71
C GLU A 11 -7.19 1.14 16.16
N PRO A 12 -6.82 0.65 17.36
CA PRO A 12 -7.19 -0.70 17.81
C PRO A 12 -8.70 -0.98 17.83
N ASP A 13 -9.51 0.05 18.09
CA ASP A 13 -10.97 -0.05 18.19
C ASP A 13 -11.68 0.13 16.83
N VAL A 14 -10.93 0.26 15.74
CA VAL A 14 -11.46 0.41 14.38
C VAL A 14 -11.34 -0.93 13.63
N VAL A 15 -12.41 -1.30 12.91
CA VAL A 15 -12.41 -2.51 12.09
C VAL A 15 -11.32 -2.43 11.02
N PRO A 16 -10.43 -3.43 10.91
CA PRO A 16 -9.39 -3.43 9.89
C PRO A 16 -9.97 -3.44 8.47
N LEU A 17 -9.34 -2.66 7.60
CA LEU A 17 -9.67 -2.60 6.19
C LEU A 17 -8.98 -3.74 5.44
N THR A 18 -9.74 -4.56 4.72
CA THR A 18 -9.17 -5.60 3.84
C THR A 18 -9.41 -5.28 2.37
N ARG A 19 -8.37 -5.50 1.55
CA ARG A 19 -8.39 -5.38 0.09
C ARG A 19 -7.74 -6.59 -0.55
N GLU A 20 -8.34 -7.10 -1.62
CA GLU A 20 -7.83 -8.23 -2.39
C GLU A 20 -7.63 -7.83 -3.85
N TYR A 21 -6.50 -8.25 -4.43
CA TYR A 21 -6.20 -8.13 -5.86
C TYR A 21 -5.90 -9.53 -6.39
N ARG A 22 -6.65 -9.98 -7.40
CA ARG A 22 -6.41 -11.24 -8.11
C ARG A 22 -5.98 -10.91 -9.53
N ILE A 23 -4.73 -11.24 -9.84
CA ILE A 23 -4.10 -11.00 -11.13
C ILE A 23 -3.90 -12.37 -11.77
N SER A 24 -4.87 -12.81 -12.58
CA SER A 24 -4.89 -14.19 -13.10
C SER A 24 -4.26 -14.29 -14.48
N ASN A 25 -4.38 -13.22 -15.26
CA ASN A 25 -3.93 -13.16 -16.65
C ASN A 25 -3.30 -11.78 -16.94
N LYS A 26 -2.78 -11.63 -18.16
CA LYS A 26 -2.13 -10.39 -18.61
C LYS A 26 -3.07 -9.17 -18.61
N GLN A 27 -4.36 -9.35 -18.90
CA GLN A 27 -5.32 -8.25 -18.88
C GLN A 27 -5.53 -7.72 -17.46
N ASP A 28 -5.63 -8.60 -16.46
CA ASP A 28 -5.73 -8.21 -15.05
C ASP A 28 -4.48 -7.44 -14.61
N GLU A 29 -3.32 -7.90 -15.06
CA GLU A 29 -2.02 -7.26 -14.79
C GLU A 29 -1.97 -5.84 -15.38
N GLU A 30 -2.36 -5.68 -16.65
CA GLU A 30 -2.45 -4.38 -17.31
C GLU A 30 -3.42 -3.45 -16.58
N ILE A 31 -4.60 -3.93 -16.16
CA ILE A 31 -5.56 -3.14 -15.39
C ILE A 31 -4.94 -2.69 -14.06
N PHE A 32 -4.30 -3.60 -13.34
CA PHE A 32 -3.67 -3.31 -12.05
C PHE A 32 -2.59 -2.23 -12.18
N PHE A 33 -1.68 -2.38 -13.15
CA PHE A 33 -0.60 -1.40 -13.34
C PHE A 33 -1.10 -0.08 -13.95
N ASN A 34 -2.17 -0.07 -14.75
CA ASN A 34 -2.79 1.17 -15.22
C ASN A 34 -3.40 1.99 -14.07
N MET A 35 -3.98 1.33 -13.06
CA MET A 35 -4.42 2.02 -11.83
C MET A 35 -3.22 2.64 -11.10
N VAL A 36 -2.11 1.91 -10.96
CA VAL A 36 -0.87 2.40 -10.33
C VAL A 36 -0.34 3.62 -11.07
N THR A 37 -0.26 3.57 -12.40
CA THR A 37 0.16 4.70 -13.25
C THR A 37 -0.72 5.93 -13.04
N SER A 38 -2.05 5.75 -13.05
CA SER A 38 -3.00 6.85 -12.82
C SER A 38 -2.83 7.51 -11.45
N ILE A 39 -2.49 6.73 -10.42
CA ILE A 39 -2.23 7.27 -9.08
C ILE A 39 -0.90 8.04 -9.05
N LYS A 40 0.15 7.53 -9.71
CA LYS A 40 1.44 8.24 -9.82
C LYS A 40 1.28 9.59 -10.53
N GLU A 41 0.50 9.66 -11.60
CA GLU A 41 0.19 10.93 -12.28
C GLU A 41 -0.52 11.95 -11.35
N LYS A 42 -1.37 11.49 -10.43
CA LYS A 42 -1.98 12.37 -9.42
C LYS A 42 -0.92 12.95 -8.48
N LEU A 43 0.01 12.12 -8.01
CA LEU A 43 1.10 12.55 -7.13
C LEU A 43 2.04 13.56 -7.81
N GLU A 44 2.33 13.36 -9.09
CA GLU A 44 3.11 14.27 -9.94
C GLU A 44 2.40 15.63 -10.11
N LYS A 45 1.07 15.62 -10.24
CA LYS A 45 0.23 16.82 -10.26
C LYS A 45 0.03 17.46 -8.87
N ASN A 46 0.76 16.99 -7.86
CA ASN A 46 0.66 17.43 -6.45
C ASN A 46 -0.73 17.24 -5.83
N LEU A 47 -1.52 16.29 -6.34
CA LEU A 47 -2.78 15.90 -5.72
C LEU A 47 -2.53 14.93 -4.57
N ARG A 48 -3.34 15.05 -3.52
CA ARG A 48 -3.34 14.12 -2.40
C ARG A 48 -4.13 12.86 -2.75
N ILE A 49 -3.55 11.71 -2.49
CA ILE A 49 -4.19 10.41 -2.77
C ILE A 49 -4.95 9.89 -1.54
N ASN A 50 -6.03 9.14 -1.80
CA ASN A 50 -6.87 8.56 -0.76
C ASN A 50 -6.34 7.21 -0.25
N ILE A 51 -7.01 6.63 0.75
CA ILE A 51 -6.61 5.36 1.39
C ILE A 51 -6.54 4.17 0.41
N ASN A 52 -7.49 4.03 -0.52
CA ASN A 52 -7.49 2.92 -1.48
C ASN A 52 -6.35 3.08 -2.51
N GLU A 53 -6.05 4.32 -2.89
CA GLU A 53 -4.93 4.63 -3.79
C GLU A 53 -3.58 4.34 -3.11
N CYS A 54 -3.43 4.68 -1.82
CA CYS A 54 -2.26 4.33 -1.02
C CYS A 54 -2.07 2.81 -0.95
N ILE A 55 -3.14 2.07 -0.62
CA ILE A 55 -3.13 0.60 -0.61
C ILE A 55 -2.71 0.03 -1.96
N THR A 56 -3.26 0.55 -3.05
CA THR A 56 -2.95 0.08 -4.41
C THR A 56 -1.46 0.27 -4.73
N LEU A 57 -0.90 1.45 -4.43
CA LEU A 57 0.53 1.72 -4.61
C LEU A 57 1.40 0.80 -3.76
N TYR A 58 1.06 0.63 -2.47
CA TYR A 58 1.84 -0.24 -1.59
C TYR A 58 1.80 -1.71 -2.03
N CYS A 59 0.64 -2.23 -2.44
CA CYS A 59 0.53 -3.58 -2.99
C CYS A 59 1.42 -3.75 -4.22
N ALA A 60 1.41 -2.78 -5.13
CA ALA A 60 2.24 -2.83 -6.34
C ALA A 60 3.74 -2.77 -6.01
N PHE A 61 4.13 -1.95 -5.03
CA PHE A 61 5.51 -1.83 -4.58
C PHE A 61 5.99 -3.14 -3.93
N VAL A 62 5.23 -3.69 -2.99
CA VAL A 62 5.56 -4.97 -2.34
C VAL A 62 5.66 -6.11 -3.36
N LEU A 63 4.72 -6.17 -4.32
CA LEU A 63 4.80 -7.14 -5.40
C LEU A 63 6.09 -7.00 -6.20
N SER A 64 6.47 -5.78 -6.58
CA SER A 64 7.69 -5.50 -7.32
C SER A 64 8.95 -5.89 -6.54
N GLU A 65 9.01 -5.61 -5.24
CA GLU A 65 10.14 -6.00 -4.39
C GLU A 65 10.29 -7.52 -4.30
N ILE A 66 9.17 -8.26 -4.15
CA ILE A 66 9.18 -9.72 -4.14
C ILE A 66 9.65 -10.28 -5.49
N GLN A 67 9.17 -9.72 -6.60
CA GLN A 67 9.57 -10.13 -7.96
C GLN A 67 11.03 -9.84 -8.27
N ASN A 68 11.62 -8.82 -7.62
CA ASN A 68 13.05 -8.48 -7.73
C ASN A 68 13.92 -9.21 -6.70
N ASP A 69 13.41 -10.31 -6.10
CA ASP A 69 14.12 -11.15 -5.12
C ASP A 69 14.70 -10.37 -3.92
N LYS A 70 14.03 -9.30 -3.49
CA LYS A 70 14.48 -8.49 -2.35
C LYS A 70 14.37 -9.28 -1.05
N PRO A 71 15.36 -9.15 -0.13
CA PRO A 71 15.27 -9.77 1.20
C PRO A 71 14.04 -9.30 1.96
N ILE A 72 13.29 -10.24 2.54
CA ILE A 72 11.99 -9.98 3.17
C ILE A 72 12.07 -8.96 4.33
N ASP A 73 13.21 -8.89 5.00
CA ASP A 73 13.53 -7.98 6.09
C ASP A 73 13.86 -6.55 5.61
N GLN A 74 14.17 -6.37 4.32
CA GLN A 74 14.40 -5.06 3.71
C GLN A 74 13.11 -4.43 3.18
N ILE A 75 12.13 -5.23 2.75
CA ILE A 75 10.88 -4.74 2.15
C ILE A 75 10.15 -3.74 3.06
N PRO A 76 9.95 -3.98 4.37
CA PRO A 76 9.27 -3.00 5.24
C PRO A 76 9.97 -1.65 5.29
N LYS A 77 11.31 -1.63 5.30
CA LYS A 77 12.10 -0.38 5.32
C LYS A 77 11.91 0.41 4.04
N ASN A 78 11.90 -0.29 2.89
CA ASN A 78 11.71 0.33 1.59
C ASN A 78 10.29 0.91 1.47
N VAL A 79 9.28 0.17 1.94
CA VAL A 79 7.87 0.60 1.97
C VAL A 79 7.67 1.88 2.77
N SER A 80 8.21 1.96 4.00
CA SER A 80 8.03 3.13 4.88
C SER A 80 8.65 4.43 4.33
N SER A 81 9.51 4.34 3.31
CA SER A 81 10.14 5.51 2.66
C SER A 81 9.36 6.04 1.45
N MET A 82 8.26 5.40 1.06
CA MET A 82 7.63 5.61 -0.25
C MET A 82 6.72 6.85 -0.33
N LEU A 83 5.99 7.18 0.74
CA LEU A 83 4.97 8.24 0.72
C LEU A 83 5.22 9.29 1.80
N ASP A 84 5.27 10.55 1.38
CA ASP A 84 5.25 11.70 2.28
C ASP A 84 3.81 11.93 2.81
N PRO A 85 3.60 12.21 4.11
CA PRO A 85 2.27 12.47 4.66
C PRO A 85 1.53 13.64 4.00
N GLN A 86 2.23 14.59 3.38
CA GLN A 86 1.62 15.71 2.66
C GLN A 86 1.01 15.30 1.31
N LYS A 87 1.41 14.13 0.79
CA LYS A 87 0.93 13.55 -0.47
C LYS A 87 -0.29 12.65 -0.31
N VAL A 88 -0.73 12.40 0.92
CA VAL A 88 -1.93 11.62 1.22
C VAL A 88 -3.01 12.51 1.84
N MET A 89 -4.26 12.07 1.75
CA MET A 89 -5.37 12.76 2.40
C MET A 89 -5.25 12.68 3.94
N ILE A 90 -5.86 13.65 4.62
CA ILE A 90 -5.91 13.71 6.10
C ILE A 90 -6.53 12.42 6.64
N GLY A 91 -5.96 11.87 7.71
CA GLY A 91 -6.42 10.66 8.36
C GLY A 91 -5.93 9.35 7.71
N VAL A 92 -5.32 9.40 6.52
CA VAL A 92 -4.78 8.19 5.88
C VAL A 92 -3.65 7.54 6.71
N PRO A 93 -2.65 8.29 7.25
CA PRO A 93 -1.62 7.70 8.12
C PRO A 93 -2.21 6.98 9.34
N ASP A 94 -3.22 7.57 9.98
CA ASP A 94 -3.89 7.03 11.17
C ASP A 94 -4.70 5.76 10.86
N MET A 95 -5.19 5.62 9.63
CA MET A 95 -5.92 4.43 9.18
C MET A 95 -5.00 3.29 8.71
N LEU A 96 -3.74 3.58 8.38
CA LEU A 96 -2.78 2.64 7.81
C LEU A 96 -1.61 2.33 8.77
N ARG A 97 -1.82 2.38 10.09
CA ARG A 97 -0.77 2.20 11.11
C ARG A 97 -0.07 0.85 11.06
N GLN A 98 -0.75 -0.20 10.62
CA GLN A 98 -0.13 -1.49 10.32
C GLN A 98 -0.74 -2.05 9.05
N MET A 99 0.09 -2.56 8.14
CA MET A 99 -0.32 -3.20 6.90
C MET A 99 0.30 -4.60 6.81
N SER A 100 -0.55 -5.62 6.67
CA SER A 100 -0.15 -7.00 6.42
C SER A 100 -0.47 -7.37 4.98
N PHE A 101 0.57 -7.70 4.21
CA PHE A 101 0.49 -8.12 2.81
C PHE A 101 0.70 -9.64 2.77
N GLU A 102 -0.29 -10.36 2.27
CA GLU A 102 -0.22 -11.79 2.00
C GLU A 102 -0.27 -11.97 0.47
N VAL A 103 0.88 -12.29 -0.13
CA VAL A 103 1.03 -12.48 -1.57
C VAL A 103 1.21 -13.96 -1.86
N THR A 104 0.30 -14.53 -2.64
CA THR A 104 0.32 -15.94 -3.08
C THR A 104 0.56 -16.00 -4.58
N PHE A 105 1.48 -16.87 -4.99
CA PHE A 105 1.83 -17.15 -6.39
C PHE A 105 1.27 -18.51 -6.83
N ASP A 106 1.30 -18.79 -8.14
CA ASP A 106 0.79 -20.03 -8.75
C ASP A 106 1.43 -21.31 -8.20
N ASP A 107 2.70 -21.22 -7.81
CA ASP A 107 3.46 -22.31 -7.19
C ASP A 107 3.04 -22.59 -5.73
N SER A 108 1.97 -21.94 -5.25
CA SER A 108 1.50 -21.95 -3.86
C SER A 108 2.49 -21.33 -2.86
N THR A 109 3.55 -20.67 -3.33
CA THR A 109 4.44 -19.90 -2.46
C THR A 109 3.68 -18.71 -1.91
N GLN A 110 3.64 -18.59 -0.58
CA GLN A 110 3.07 -17.43 0.11
C GLN A 110 4.18 -16.61 0.76
N ARG A 111 4.17 -15.30 0.51
CA ARG A 111 5.01 -14.32 1.20
C ARG A 111 4.10 -13.46 2.08
N LYS A 112 4.46 -13.32 3.35
CA LYS A 112 3.78 -12.44 4.29
C LYS A 112 4.72 -11.33 4.72
N ILE A 113 4.32 -10.08 4.49
CA ILE A 113 5.08 -8.90 4.86
C ILE A 113 4.21 -8.05 5.78
N THR A 114 4.75 -7.63 6.92
CA THR A 114 4.06 -6.70 7.82
C THR A 114 4.87 -5.43 7.91
N VAL A 115 4.21 -4.30 7.69
CA VAL A 115 4.79 -2.97 7.77
C VAL A 115 4.05 -2.19 8.83
N ASN A 116 4.79 -1.58 9.76
CA ASN A 116 4.25 -0.72 10.79
C ASN A 116 4.57 0.73 10.43
N GLU A 117 3.58 1.60 10.62
CA GLU A 117 3.60 3.04 10.40
C GLU A 117 4.30 3.41 9.07
N PRO A 118 3.76 2.94 7.93
CA PRO A 118 4.36 3.12 6.60
C PRO A 118 4.32 4.57 6.10
N ILE A 119 3.53 5.43 6.76
CA ILE A 119 3.45 6.87 6.52
C ILE A 119 3.60 7.55 7.88
N GLN A 120 4.45 8.58 7.96
CA GLN A 120 4.61 9.35 9.18
C GLN A 120 3.28 10.00 9.60
N ILE A 121 2.87 9.81 10.86
CA ILE A 121 1.71 10.50 11.43
C ILE A 121 2.14 11.93 11.76
N LEU A 122 1.44 12.91 11.18
CA LEU A 122 1.64 14.32 11.50
C LEU A 122 0.68 14.73 12.62
N ASP A 123 1.17 15.54 13.56
CA ASP A 123 0.28 16.25 14.48
C ASP A 123 -0.58 17.21 13.65
N TYR A 124 -1.85 16.86 13.45
CA TYR A 124 -2.81 17.71 12.76
C TYR A 124 -3.14 18.91 13.66
N ILE A 125 -2.28 19.93 13.65
CA ILE A 125 -2.60 21.22 14.27
C ILE A 125 -3.66 21.87 13.37
N LEU A 126 -4.92 21.74 13.77
CA LEU A 126 -6.00 22.58 13.26
C LEU A 126 -5.67 24.01 13.67
N LYS A 127 -5.07 24.80 12.76
CA LYS A 127 -4.93 26.23 12.98
C LYS A 127 -6.35 26.81 13.02
N PRO A 128 -6.75 27.52 14.09
CA PRO A 128 -8.00 28.25 14.09
C PRO A 128 -7.92 29.29 12.97
N ASN A 129 -8.95 29.33 12.12
CA ASN A 129 -9.18 30.38 11.14
C ASN A 129 -9.64 31.66 11.83
#